data_AF-K1TBI3-F1
#
_entry.id   AF-K1TBI3-F1
#
_cell.length_a   1.000
_cell.length_b   1.000
_cell.length_c   1.000
_cell.angle_alpha   90.00
_cell.angle_beta   90.00
_cell.angle_gamma   90.00
#
_symmetry.space_group_name_H-M   'P 1'
#
loop_
_entity.id
_entity.type
_entity.pdbx_description
1 polymer ?
#
loop_
_entity_poly.entity_id
_entity_poly.type
_entity_poly.pdbx_seq_one_letter_code
_entity_poly.pdbx_strand_id
1 'polypeptide(L)'
;HGVHLEQEPSYGGRAYLEKQDYILMKQKEQLAAQGQKLEELTLKIEDVDNLIDEVSSVAYDKAVELVTDEVKTMTHQEDIDMIEDTKVWLQSPERKAPKKERDYAVARLDGVVRRIRKAMQSTLEKMKAVLLHADKKKSITEEIKKQTKPSIVEALRRGMEEQRKKDSEKQAQEKQKKQNMEL
;
A
#
# COMPACT_ATOMS: atom_id res chain seq x y z
N HIS A 1 53.35 -59.67 -0.07
CA HIS A 1 53.14 -59.88 1.38
C HIS A 1 51.86 -59.17 1.78
N GLY A 2 50.87 -59.94 2.25
CA GLY A 2 49.55 -59.42 2.63
C GLY A 2 49.67 -58.43 3.77
N VAL A 3 49.07 -57.25 3.60
CA VAL A 3 48.97 -56.23 4.64
C VAL A 3 47.96 -56.76 5.65
N HIS A 4 48.45 -57.29 6.77
CA HIS A 4 47.64 -57.58 7.95
C HIS A 4 47.24 -56.23 8.54
N LEU A 5 45.95 -55.88 8.42
CA LEU A 5 45.35 -54.82 9.22
C LEU A 5 45.18 -55.40 10.64
N GLU A 6 46.12 -55.12 11.56
CA GLU A 6 46.07 -55.58 12.96
C GLU A 6 44.97 -54.92 13.80
N GLN A 7 44.12 -54.09 13.20
CA GLN A 7 43.01 -53.47 13.90
C GLN A 7 41.79 -53.43 12.99
N GLU A 8 40.84 -54.32 13.26
CA GLU A 8 39.48 -54.16 12.71
C GLU A 8 38.98 -52.78 13.15
N PRO A 9 38.56 -51.90 12.21
CA PRO A 9 37.94 -50.65 12.60
C PRO A 9 36.67 -51.00 13.38
N SER A 10 36.69 -50.79 14.69
CA SER A 10 35.53 -50.98 15.57
C SER A 10 34.48 -49.92 15.23
N TYR A 11 33.67 -50.22 14.22
CA TYR A 11 32.52 -49.44 13.82
C TYR A 11 31.35 -49.84 14.74
N GLY A 12 30.94 -48.95 15.65
CA GLY A 12 29.80 -49.21 16.56
C GLY A 12 30.09 -49.30 18.07
N GLY A 13 31.29 -48.94 18.55
CA GLY A 13 31.58 -48.84 19.99
C GLY A 13 30.92 -47.63 20.70
N ARG A 14 30.97 -47.55 22.05
CA ARG A 14 30.35 -46.45 22.84
C ARG A 14 30.74 -45.05 22.35
N ALA A 15 32.01 -44.83 22.02
CA ALA A 15 32.49 -43.55 21.48
C ALA A 15 31.89 -43.19 20.10
N TYR A 16 31.47 -44.18 19.32
CA TYR A 16 30.78 -43.97 18.04
C TYR A 16 29.28 -43.67 18.26
N LEU A 17 28.65 -44.35 19.22
CA LEU A 17 27.28 -44.06 19.66
C LEU A 17 27.17 -42.64 20.24
N GLU A 18 28.11 -42.24 21.10
CA GLU A 18 28.18 -40.88 21.66
C GLU A 18 28.36 -39.81 20.58
N LYS A 19 29.14 -40.08 19.52
CA LYS A 19 29.27 -39.19 18.36
C LYS A 19 27.97 -39.10 17.56
N GLN A 20 27.26 -40.21 17.36
CA GLN A 20 25.95 -40.20 16.69
C GLN A 20 24.91 -39.43 17.52
N ASP A 21 24.89 -39.63 18.84
CA ASP A 21 24.00 -38.91 19.75
C ASP A 21 24.31 -37.40 19.75
N TYR A 22 25.59 -37.02 19.72
CA TYR A 22 26.01 -35.63 19.58
C TYR A 22 25.56 -35.01 18.25
N ILE A 23 25.71 -35.73 17.13
CA ILE A 23 25.25 -35.29 15.81
C ILE A 23 23.73 -35.13 15.80
N LEU A 24 23.00 -36.10 16.33
CA LEU A 24 21.54 -36.08 16.41
C LEU A 24 21.05 -34.93 17.30
N MET A 25 21.72 -34.69 18.43
CA MET A 25 21.44 -33.54 19.31
C MET A 25 21.67 -32.22 18.57
N LYS A 26 22.79 -32.09 17.85
CA LYS A 26 23.11 -30.88 17.07
C LYS A 26 22.12 -30.66 15.92
N GLN A 27 21.66 -31.71 15.26
CA GLN A 27 20.62 -31.63 14.24
C GLN A 27 19.26 -31.23 14.84
N LYS A 28 18.88 -31.78 15.99
CA LYS A 28 17.66 -31.38 16.72
C LYS A 28 17.71 -29.91 17.16
N GLU A 29 18.86 -29.45 17.65
CA GLU A 29 19.08 -28.06 18.03
C GLU A 29 18.98 -27.12 16.81
N GLN A 30 19.58 -27.50 15.67
CA GLN A 30 19.44 -26.75 14.41
C GLN A 30 18.01 -26.72 13.88
N LEU A 31 17.29 -27.84 13.97
CA LEU A 31 15.88 -27.93 13.59
C LEU A 31 15.00 -27.05 14.49
N ALA A 32 15.26 -27.05 15.80
CA ALA A 32 14.56 -26.19 16.74
C ALA A 32 14.81 -24.70 16.45
N ALA A 33 16.06 -24.31 16.18
CA ALA A 33 16.42 -22.94 15.80
C ALA A 33 15.78 -22.51 14.47
N GLN A 34 15.72 -23.42 13.49
CA GLN A 34 15.02 -23.16 12.22
C GLN A 34 13.50 -23.05 12.43
N GLY A 35 12.92 -23.87 13.31
CA GLY A 35 11.51 -23.81 13.68
C GLY A 35 11.14 -22.46 14.30
N GLN A 36 11.92 -21.98 15.28
CA GLN A 36 11.73 -20.66 15.88
C GLN A 36 11.84 -19.52 14.86
N LYS A 37 12.82 -19.60 13.95
CA LYS A 37 12.98 -18.61 12.88
C LYS A 37 11.82 -18.62 11.90
N LEU A 38 11.25 -19.79 11.60
CA LEU A 38 10.08 -19.92 10.75
C LEU A 38 8.85 -19.30 11.42
N GLU A 39 8.65 -19.54 12.71
CA GLU A 39 7.57 -18.95 13.50
C GLU A 39 7.67 -17.41 13.53
N GLU A 40 8.86 -16.86 13.78
CA GLU A 40 9.10 -15.41 13.73
C GLU A 40 8.79 -14.81 12.35
N LEU A 41 9.18 -15.51 11.27
CA LEU A 41 8.90 -15.07 9.90
C LEU A 41 7.40 -15.12 9.58
N THR A 42 6.69 -16.14 10.07
CA THR A 42 5.23 -16.25 9.92
C THR A 42 4.53 -15.09 10.62
N LEU A 43 4.90 -14.77 11.87
CA LEU A 43 4.34 -13.62 12.60
C LEU A 43 4.58 -12.29 11.86
N LYS A 44 5.78 -12.09 11.31
CA LYS A 44 6.10 -10.91 10.50
C LYS A 44 5.28 -10.82 9.21
N ILE A 45 4.93 -11.94 8.60
CA ILE A 45 4.06 -11.96 7.41
C ILE A 45 2.63 -11.61 7.80
N GLU A 46 2.13 -12.12 8.93
CA GLU A 46 0.81 -11.75 9.47
C GLU A 46 0.74 -10.25 9.77
N ASP A 47 1.77 -9.67 10.39
CA ASP A 47 1.85 -8.23 10.65
C ASP A 47 1.80 -7.40 9.35
N VAL A 48 2.48 -7.86 8.30
CA VAL A 48 2.46 -7.21 6.98
C VAL A 48 1.07 -7.32 6.34
N ASP A 49 0.43 -8.48 6.41
CA ASP A 49 -0.91 -8.67 5.87
C ASP A 49 -1.95 -7.80 6.63
N ASN A 50 -1.85 -7.70 7.96
CA ASN A 50 -2.66 -6.79 8.76
C ASN A 50 -2.43 -5.32 8.39
N LEU A 51 -1.17 -4.92 8.17
CA LEU A 51 -0.84 -3.56 7.74
C LEU A 51 -1.43 -3.24 6.36
N ILE A 52 -1.37 -4.19 5.42
CA ILE A 52 -2.00 -4.05 4.11
C ILE A 52 -3.51 -3.86 4.26
N ASP A 53 -4.15 -4.57 5.19
CA ASP A 53 -5.58 -4.48 5.46
C ASP A 53 -5.99 -3.09 5.97
N GLU A 54 -5.28 -2.58 6.96
CA GLU A 54 -5.55 -1.26 7.53
C GLU A 54 -5.30 -0.14 6.51
N VAL A 55 -4.13 -0.18 5.84
CA VAL A 55 -3.74 0.84 4.86
C VAL A 55 -4.66 0.84 3.66
N SER A 56 -5.05 -0.33 3.13
CA SER A 56 -5.92 -0.41 1.96
C SER A 56 -7.32 0.15 2.26
N SER A 57 -7.86 -0.14 3.44
CA SER A 57 -9.17 0.38 3.88
C SER A 57 -9.16 1.91 4.01
N VAL A 58 -8.14 2.47 4.67
CA VAL A 58 -8.00 3.92 4.87
C VAL A 58 -7.71 4.64 3.54
N ALA A 59 -6.81 4.09 2.73
CA ALA A 59 -6.47 4.64 1.42
C ALA A 59 -7.70 4.65 0.50
N TYR A 60 -8.53 3.62 0.54
CA TYR A 60 -9.78 3.58 -0.22
C TYR A 60 -10.74 4.69 0.19
N ASP A 61 -11.01 4.84 1.49
CA ASP A 61 -11.88 5.92 1.98
C ASP A 61 -11.36 7.29 1.53
N LYS A 62 -10.04 7.51 1.66
CA LYS A 62 -9.44 8.78 1.27
C LYS A 62 -9.45 9.02 -0.23
N ALA A 63 -9.26 7.98 -1.03
CA ALA A 63 -9.36 8.06 -2.49
C ALA A 63 -10.79 8.43 -2.91
N VAL A 64 -11.81 7.84 -2.29
CA VAL A 64 -13.21 8.20 -2.57
C VAL A 64 -13.48 9.67 -2.22
N GLU A 65 -12.96 10.17 -1.09
CA GLU A 65 -13.07 11.60 -0.76
C GLU A 65 -12.42 12.50 -1.81
N LEU A 66 -11.14 12.26 -2.12
CA LEU A 66 -10.38 13.09 -3.05
C LEU A 66 -11.00 13.09 -4.46
N VAL A 67 -11.42 11.92 -4.96
CA VAL A 67 -12.07 11.82 -6.27
C VAL A 67 -13.43 12.52 -6.26
N THR A 68 -14.19 12.42 -5.17
CA THR A 68 -15.49 13.12 -5.07
C THR A 68 -15.29 14.64 -5.08
N ASP A 69 -14.26 15.14 -4.41
CA ASP A 69 -13.92 16.56 -4.39
C ASP A 69 -13.42 17.07 -5.75
N GLU A 70 -12.64 16.27 -6.49
CA GLU A 70 -12.19 16.61 -7.84
C GLU A 70 -13.34 16.57 -8.86
N VAL A 71 -14.22 15.58 -8.81
CA VAL A 71 -15.37 15.51 -9.72
C VAL A 71 -16.31 16.71 -9.51
N LYS A 72 -16.34 17.30 -8.31
CA LYS A 72 -17.10 18.52 -8.03
C LYS A 72 -16.59 19.75 -8.81
N THR A 73 -15.29 19.83 -9.10
CA THR A 73 -14.73 20.94 -9.88
C THR A 73 -14.89 20.72 -11.38
N MET A 74 -14.87 19.46 -11.83
CA MET A 74 -15.01 19.11 -13.26
C MET A 74 -16.46 19.04 -13.75
N THR A 75 -17.43 18.77 -12.87
CA THR A 75 -18.82 18.52 -13.29
C THR A 75 -19.56 19.84 -13.51
N HIS A 76 -19.88 20.17 -14.77
CA HIS A 76 -20.72 21.30 -15.17
C HIS A 76 -20.25 22.69 -14.69
N GLN A 77 -18.99 22.84 -14.28
CA GLN A 77 -18.46 24.15 -13.91
C GLN A 77 -18.38 25.06 -15.14
N GLU A 78 -17.92 24.53 -16.28
CA GLU A 78 -17.92 25.25 -17.57
C GLU A 78 -19.33 25.66 -18.01
N ASP A 79 -20.34 24.80 -17.79
CA ASP A 79 -21.74 25.11 -18.10
C ASP A 79 -22.27 26.24 -17.19
N ILE A 80 -21.90 26.24 -15.92
CA ILE A 80 -22.24 27.30 -14.97
C ILE A 80 -21.57 28.61 -15.41
N ASP A 81 -20.28 28.57 -15.76
CA ASP A 81 -19.52 29.74 -16.18
C ASP A 81 -20.11 30.36 -17.45
N MET A 82 -20.50 29.53 -18.42
CA MET A 82 -21.19 29.98 -19.64
C MET A 82 -22.53 30.69 -19.33
N ILE A 83 -23.28 30.20 -18.34
CA ILE A 83 -24.52 30.84 -17.89
C ILE A 83 -24.23 32.17 -17.17
N GLU A 84 -23.19 32.22 -16.34
CA GLU A 84 -22.76 33.45 -15.67
C GLU A 84 -22.30 34.52 -16.68
N ASP A 85 -21.54 34.15 -17.70
CA ASP A 85 -21.17 35.05 -18.81
C ASP A 85 -22.41 35.57 -19.55
N THR A 86 -23.40 34.70 -19.78
CA THR A 86 -24.67 35.10 -20.38
C THR A 86 -25.43 36.08 -19.49
N LYS A 87 -25.38 35.92 -18.17
CA LYS A 87 -25.97 36.87 -17.21
C LYS A 87 -25.27 38.23 -17.30
N VAL A 88 -23.93 38.26 -17.35
CA VAL A 88 -23.15 39.50 -17.51
C VAL A 88 -23.50 40.19 -18.83
N TRP A 89 -23.60 39.43 -19.92
CA TRP A 89 -24.02 39.93 -21.23
C TRP A 89 -25.44 40.53 -21.20
N LEU A 90 -26.37 39.86 -20.52
CA LEU A 90 -27.73 40.36 -20.31
C LEU A 90 -27.75 41.62 -19.44
N GLN A 91 -26.77 41.82 -18.56
CA GLN A 91 -26.64 42.99 -17.68
C GLN A 91 -25.83 44.14 -18.28
N SER A 92 -25.25 43.97 -19.47
CA SER A 92 -24.48 45.03 -20.13
C SER A 92 -25.33 46.28 -20.45
N PRO A 93 -24.78 47.50 -20.33
CA PRO A 93 -25.50 48.74 -20.56
C PRO A 93 -25.95 48.92 -22.02
N GLU A 94 -25.30 48.27 -22.98
CA GLU A 94 -25.59 48.31 -24.41
C GLU A 94 -26.88 47.55 -24.82
N ARG A 95 -27.49 46.80 -23.89
CA ARG A 95 -28.68 45.98 -24.20
C ARG A 95 -29.91 46.85 -24.36
N LYS A 96 -30.55 46.72 -25.52
CA LYS A 96 -31.78 47.45 -25.90
C LYS A 96 -33.05 46.94 -25.20
N ALA A 97 -33.00 45.76 -24.58
CA ALA A 97 -34.15 45.16 -23.91
C ALA A 97 -34.53 45.90 -22.61
N PRO A 98 -35.83 45.96 -22.25
CA PRO A 98 -36.28 46.59 -21.00
C PRO A 98 -35.62 45.97 -19.76
N LYS A 99 -35.30 46.80 -18.76
CA LYS A 99 -34.65 46.34 -17.51
C LYS A 99 -35.45 45.23 -16.80
N LYS A 100 -36.78 45.34 -16.75
CA LYS A 100 -37.65 44.31 -16.14
C LYS A 100 -37.51 42.93 -16.79
N GLU A 101 -37.40 42.86 -18.11
CA GLU A 101 -37.25 41.60 -18.83
C GLU A 101 -35.86 41.00 -18.63
N ARG A 102 -34.83 41.85 -18.59
CA ARG A 102 -33.46 41.46 -18.31
C ARG A 102 -33.31 40.89 -16.89
N ASP A 103 -33.88 41.57 -15.90
CA ASP A 103 -33.87 41.12 -14.51
C ASP A 103 -34.61 39.78 -14.35
N TYR A 104 -35.73 39.60 -15.06
CA TYR A 104 -36.46 38.34 -15.08
C TYR A 104 -35.65 37.21 -15.72
N ALA A 105 -34.98 37.46 -16.84
CA ALA A 105 -34.12 36.48 -17.50
C ALA A 105 -32.95 36.05 -16.59
N VAL A 106 -32.28 37.02 -15.95
CA VAL A 106 -31.21 36.75 -14.97
C VAL A 106 -31.72 35.89 -13.82
N ALA A 107 -32.90 36.21 -13.26
CA ALA A 107 -33.49 35.42 -12.17
C ALA A 107 -33.82 33.97 -12.60
N ARG A 108 -34.18 33.75 -13.87
CA ARG A 108 -34.39 32.40 -14.41
C ARG A 108 -33.08 31.65 -14.59
N LEU A 109 -32.02 32.30 -15.09
CA LEU A 109 -30.69 31.71 -15.19
C LEU A 109 -30.13 31.34 -13.80
N ASP A 110 -30.33 32.17 -12.77
CA ASP A 110 -30.01 31.83 -11.38
C ASP A 110 -30.76 30.59 -10.88
N GLY A 111 -32.00 30.41 -11.32
CA GLY A 111 -32.78 29.21 -11.05
C GLY A 111 -32.17 27.96 -11.67
N VAL A 112 -31.70 28.06 -12.93
CA VAL A 112 -31.04 26.96 -13.65
C VAL A 112 -29.72 26.60 -12.99
N VAL A 113 -28.85 27.59 -12.70
CA VAL A 113 -27.57 27.38 -12.02
C VAL A 113 -27.76 26.67 -10.67
N ARG A 114 -28.76 27.09 -9.88
CA ARG A 114 -29.09 26.43 -8.60
C ARG A 114 -29.52 24.97 -8.79
N ARG A 115 -30.28 24.65 -9.83
CA ARG A 115 -30.71 23.28 -10.13
C ARG A 115 -29.52 22.41 -10.55
N ILE A 116 -28.64 22.94 -11.40
CA ILE A 116 -27.41 22.24 -11.83
C ILE A 116 -26.54 21.92 -10.61
N ARG A 117 -26.24 22.92 -9.78
CA ARG A 117 -25.46 22.73 -8.54
C ARG A 117 -26.09 21.68 -7.60
N LYS A 118 -27.42 21.72 -7.44
CA LYS A 118 -28.14 20.73 -6.61
C LYS A 118 -28.10 19.33 -7.20
N ALA A 119 -28.26 19.19 -8.51
CA ALA A 119 -28.19 17.91 -9.20
C ALA A 119 -26.79 17.31 -9.08
N MET A 120 -25.74 18.12 -9.30
CA MET A 120 -24.35 17.73 -9.11
C MET A 120 -24.11 17.22 -7.69
N GLN A 121 -24.48 18.01 -6.67
CA GLN A 121 -24.31 17.63 -5.27
C GLN A 121 -25.04 16.32 -4.94
N SER A 122 -26.27 16.16 -5.41
CA SER A 122 -27.06 14.93 -5.18
C SER A 122 -26.43 13.71 -5.85
N THR A 123 -25.89 13.85 -7.06
CA THR A 123 -25.20 12.77 -7.78
C THR A 123 -23.92 12.38 -7.07
N LEU A 124 -23.11 13.34 -6.62
CA LEU A 124 -21.88 13.10 -5.87
C LEU A 124 -22.15 12.39 -4.54
N GLU A 125 -23.17 12.83 -3.80
CA GLU A 125 -23.57 12.19 -2.54
C GLU A 125 -24.00 10.74 -2.76
N LYS A 126 -24.81 10.46 -3.80
CA LYS A 126 -25.21 9.10 -4.15
C LYS A 126 -24.02 8.24 -4.57
N MET A 127 -23.10 8.79 -5.36
CA MET A 127 -21.89 8.07 -5.77
C MET A 127 -21.01 7.74 -4.57
N LYS A 128 -20.76 8.72 -3.69
CA LYS A 128 -20.01 8.52 -2.44
C LYS A 128 -20.67 7.46 -1.55
N ALA A 129 -21.99 7.50 -1.40
CA ALA A 129 -22.74 6.51 -0.62
C ALA A 129 -22.60 5.08 -1.20
N VAL A 130 -22.64 4.93 -2.53
CA VAL A 130 -22.45 3.64 -3.20
C VAL A 130 -21.02 3.12 -3.04
N LEU A 131 -20.02 3.98 -3.19
CA LEU A 131 -18.61 3.60 -3.09
C LEU A 131 -18.21 3.26 -1.65
N LEU A 132 -18.71 4.00 -0.66
CA LEU A 132 -18.46 3.74 0.76
C LEU A 132 -19.36 2.66 1.36
N HIS A 133 -20.31 2.11 0.59
CA HIS A 133 -21.13 1.00 1.05
C HIS A 133 -20.27 -0.20 1.43
N ALA A 134 -20.55 -0.84 2.57
CA ALA A 134 -19.70 -1.88 3.16
C ALA A 134 -19.31 -2.99 2.17
N ASP A 135 -20.28 -3.51 1.41
CA ASP A 135 -20.04 -4.57 0.43
C ASP A 135 -19.13 -4.12 -0.72
N LYS A 136 -19.33 -2.89 -1.22
CA LYS A 136 -18.57 -2.36 -2.35
C LYS A 136 -17.15 -2.00 -1.92
N LYS A 137 -17.02 -1.35 -0.76
CA LYS A 137 -15.74 -1.07 -0.12
C LYS A 137 -14.96 -2.35 0.11
N LYS A 138 -15.56 -3.37 0.74
CA LYS A 138 -14.90 -4.66 0.99
C LYS A 138 -14.45 -5.31 -0.32
N SER A 139 -15.34 -5.42 -1.31
CA SER A 139 -15.03 -6.04 -2.59
C SER A 139 -13.87 -5.35 -3.33
N ILE A 140 -13.85 -4.02 -3.38
CA ILE A 140 -12.77 -3.29 -4.06
C ILE A 140 -11.47 -3.36 -3.25
N THR A 141 -11.56 -3.24 -1.93
CA THR A 141 -10.38 -3.30 -1.05
C THR A 141 -9.69 -4.65 -1.18
N GLU A 142 -10.44 -5.76 -1.22
CA GLU A 142 -9.86 -7.10 -1.47
C GLU A 142 -9.21 -7.22 -2.86
N GLU A 143 -9.80 -6.63 -3.89
CA GLU A 143 -9.22 -6.63 -5.23
C GLU A 143 -7.91 -5.82 -5.26
N ILE A 144 -7.87 -4.66 -4.60
CA ILE A 144 -6.65 -3.85 -4.44
C ILE A 144 -5.56 -4.67 -3.73
N LYS A 145 -5.89 -5.36 -2.62
CA LYS A 145 -4.93 -6.21 -1.91
C LYS A 145 -4.35 -7.28 -2.81
N LYS A 146 -5.20 -8.00 -3.54
CA LYS A 146 -4.79 -9.09 -4.43
C LYS A 146 -3.82 -8.61 -5.51
N GLN A 147 -4.07 -7.45 -6.09
CA GLN A 147 -3.21 -6.88 -7.13
C GLN A 147 -1.91 -6.29 -6.57
N THR A 148 -1.93 -5.77 -5.34
CA THR A 148 -0.79 -5.01 -4.77
C THR A 148 0.16 -5.90 -3.95
N LYS A 149 -0.34 -7.01 -3.38
CA LYS A 149 0.44 -7.91 -2.51
C LYS A 149 1.75 -8.40 -3.14
N PRO A 150 1.80 -8.86 -4.41
CA PRO A 150 3.07 -9.29 -5.02
C PRO A 150 4.10 -8.16 -5.08
N SER A 151 3.68 -6.96 -5.46
CA SER A 151 4.56 -5.78 -5.56
C SER A 151 5.08 -5.32 -4.21
N ILE A 152 4.25 -5.37 -3.15
CA ILE A 152 4.68 -5.04 -1.78
C ILE A 152 5.72 -6.03 -1.28
N VAL A 153 5.48 -7.34 -1.49
CA VAL A 153 6.43 -8.38 -1.10
C VAL A 153 7.76 -8.23 -1.84
N GLU A 154 7.73 -7.93 -3.14
CA GLU A 154 8.94 -7.68 -3.91
C GLU A 154 9.69 -6.43 -3.42
N ALA A 155 8.97 -5.34 -3.12
CA ALA A 155 9.54 -4.12 -2.57
C ALA A 155 10.20 -4.36 -1.20
N LEU A 156 9.56 -5.14 -0.33
CA LEU A 156 10.11 -5.57 0.95
C LEU A 156 11.38 -6.41 0.77
N ARG A 157 11.36 -7.38 -0.15
CA ARG A 157 12.54 -8.20 -0.46
C ARG A 157 13.73 -7.33 -0.89
N ARG A 158 13.49 -6.40 -1.82
CA ARG A 158 14.52 -5.47 -2.30
C ARG A 158 15.06 -4.58 -1.17
N GLY A 159 14.18 -4.01 -0.35
CA GLY A 159 14.57 -3.19 0.80
C GLY A 159 15.43 -3.94 1.81
N MET A 160 15.09 -5.21 2.10
CA MET A 160 15.90 -6.07 2.96
C MET A 160 17.27 -6.37 2.38
N GLU A 161 17.38 -6.62 1.08
CA GLU A 161 18.66 -6.87 0.41
C GLU A 161 19.57 -5.65 0.43
N GLU A 162 19.01 -4.46 0.15
CA GLU A 162 19.74 -3.20 0.25
C GLU A 162 20.23 -2.92 1.67
N GLN A 163 19.38 -3.16 2.67
CA GLN A 163 19.75 -2.98 4.07
C GLN A 163 20.89 -3.93 4.48
N ARG A 164 20.80 -5.21 4.10
CA ARG A 164 21.87 -6.19 4.36
C ARG A 164 23.20 -5.79 3.71
N LYS A 165 23.17 -5.24 2.49
CA LYS A 165 24.36 -4.72 1.82
C LYS A 165 24.97 -3.55 2.62
N LYS A 166 24.15 -2.56 2.98
CA LYS A 166 24.59 -1.40 3.79
C LYS A 166 25.17 -1.81 5.14
N ASP A 167 24.55 -2.76 5.83
CA ASP A 167 25.02 -3.24 7.13
C ASP A 167 26.34 -4.01 7.00
N SER A 168 26.49 -4.82 5.94
CA SER A 168 27.73 -5.53 5.64
C SER A 168 28.87 -4.57 5.30
N GLU A 169 28.60 -3.53 4.50
CA GLU A 169 29.56 -2.47 4.17
C GLU A 169 30.00 -1.68 5.41
N LYS A 170 29.05 -1.33 6.29
CA LYS A 170 29.35 -0.68 7.58
C LYS A 170 30.24 -1.56 8.47
N GLN A 171 29.92 -2.85 8.61
CA GLN A 171 30.76 -3.77 9.39
C GLN A 171 32.16 -3.94 8.79
N ALA A 172 32.28 -3.98 7.47
CA ALA A 172 33.58 -4.07 6.79
C ALA A 172 34.43 -2.81 7.04
N GLN A 173 33.82 -1.62 6.95
CA GLN A 173 34.48 -0.35 7.24
C GLN A 173 34.89 -0.22 8.72
N GLU A 174 34.05 -0.67 9.65
CA GLU A 174 34.39 -0.69 11.08
C GLU A 174 35.55 -1.64 11.40
N LYS A 175 35.58 -2.83 10.79
CA LYS A 175 36.71 -3.77 10.93
C LYS A 175 38.01 -3.19 10.38
N GLN A 176 37.96 -2.54 9.22
CA GLN A 176 39.13 -1.92 8.61
C GLN A 176 39.65 -0.73 9.43
N LYS A 177 38.76 0.08 10.02
CA LYS A 177 39.15 1.16 10.95
C LYS A 177 39.81 0.65 12.22
N LYS A 178 39.34 -0.47 12.79
CA LYS A 178 39.96 -1.09 13.97
C LYS A 178 41.36 -1.63 13.65
N GLN A 179 41.52 -2.32 12.51
CA GLN A 179 42.84 -2.80 12.06
C GLN A 179 43.83 -1.66 11.80
N ASN A 180 43.38 -0.52 11.29
CA ASN A 180 44.24 0.65 11.07
C ASN A 180 44.61 1.42 12.35
N MET A 181 43.95 1.19 13.48
CA MET A 181 44.31 1.79 14.78
C MET A 181 45.23 0.89 15.62
N GLU A 182 45.41 -0.38 15.25
CA GLU A 182 46.29 -1.34 15.93
C GLU A 182 47.68 -1.45 15.27
N LEU A 183 47.95 -0.67 14.21
CA LEU A 183 49.23 -0.50 13.52
C LEU A 183 49.86 0.85 13.86
#